data_AF-A0AAD6MST1-F1
#
_entry.id   AF-A0AAD6MST1-F1
#
_cell.length_a   1.000
_cell.length_b   1.000
_cell.length_c   1.000
_cell.angle_alpha   90.00
_cell.angle_beta   90.00
_cell.angle_gamma   90.00
#
_symmetry.space_group_name_H-M   'P 1'
#
loop_
_entity.id
_entity.type
_entity.pdbx_description
1 polymer ?
#
loop_
_entity_poly.entity_id
_entity_poly.type
_entity_poly.pdbx_seq_one_letter_code
_entity_poly.pdbx_strand_id
1 'polypeptide(L)' 'MARLSGLQRDVLSLYRKCLRAIRTKPTESRSNFKRYARAEFQKHISVSKKDFNTIEYLLRKGHRQLEMYASPGIRNIR' A
#
# COMPACT_ATOMS: atom_id res chain seq x y z
N MET A 1 -9.81 9.12 -20.84
CA MET A 1 -8.86 8.41 -19.95
C MET A 1 -8.80 6.96 -20.35
N ALA A 2 -7.61 6.36 -20.46
CA ALA A 2 -7.50 4.92 -20.77
C ALA A 2 -8.09 4.08 -19.63
N ARG A 3 -8.80 3.00 -19.97
CA ARG A 3 -9.38 2.07 -19.00
C ARG A 3 -8.27 1.36 -18.23
N LEU A 4 -8.30 1.45 -16.89
CA LEU A 4 -7.37 0.73 -16.04
C LEU A 4 -7.62 -0.79 -16.10
N SER A 5 -6.55 -1.58 -16.15
CA SER A 5 -6.62 -3.04 -16.01
C SER A 5 -7.07 -3.46 -14.61
N GLY A 6 -7.43 -4.73 -14.42
CA GLY A 6 -7.78 -5.28 -13.10
C GLY A 6 -6.68 -5.03 -12.07
N LEU A 7 -5.44 -5.45 -12.40
CA LEU A 7 -4.28 -5.25 -11.53
C LEU A 7 -4.00 -3.77 -11.22
N GLN A 8 -4.16 -2.86 -12.19
CA GLN A 8 -4.00 -1.43 -11.92
C GLN A 8 -5.05 -0.90 -10.94
N ARG A 9 -6.30 -1.39 -11.03
CA ARG A 9 -7.34 -1.05 -10.05
C ARG A 9 -7.01 -1.63 -8.68
N ASP A 10 -6.46 -2.83 -8.62
CA ASP A 10 -6.07 -3.48 -7.37
C ASP A 10 -4.93 -2.75 -6.67
N VAL A 11 -3.93 -2.25 -7.41
CA VAL A 11 -2.86 -1.40 -6.86
C VAL A 11 -3.44 -0.15 -6.20
N LEU A 12 -4.36 0.54 -6.88
CA LEU A 12 -5.03 1.72 -6.31
C LEU A 12 -5.93 1.35 -5.13
N SER A 13 -6.61 0.20 -5.19
CA SER A 13 -7.44 -0.32 -4.11
C SER A 13 -6.61 -0.58 -2.85
N LEU A 14 -5.48 -1.26 -3.00
CA LEU A 14 -4.54 -1.54 -1.92
C LEU A 14 -4.01 -0.25 -1.28
N TYR A 15 -3.57 0.73 -2.09
CA TYR A 15 -3.10 2.02 -1.55
C TYR A 15 -4.20 2.72 -0.73
N ARG A 16 -5.45 2.76 -1.23
CA ARG A 16 -6.57 3.33 -0.47
C ARG A 16 -6.87 2.53 0.81
N LYS A 17 -6.76 1.20 0.79
CA LYS A 17 -6.90 0.35 1.99
C LYS A 17 -5.83 0.70 3.04
N CYS A 18 -4.57 0.90 2.63
CA CYS A 18 -3.51 1.38 3.52
C CYS A 18 -3.89 2.71 4.18
N LEU A 19 -4.32 3.70 3.39
CA LEU A 19 -4.72 5.01 3.93
C LEU A 19 -5.91 4.94 4.90
N ARG A 20 -6.85 4.01 4.68
CA ARG A 20 -7.97 3.77 5.60
C ARG A 20 -7.50 3.12 6.89
N ALA A 21 -6.65 2.09 6.81
CA ALA A 21 -6.07 1.44 7.99
C ALA A 21 -5.27 2.43 8.86
N ILE A 22 -4.58 3.39 8.24
CA ILE A 22 -3.86 4.44 8.99
C ILE A 22 -4.79 5.28 9.87
N ARG A 23 -6.06 5.45 9.50
CA ARG A 23 -7.03 6.22 10.31
C ARG A 23 -7.35 5.53 11.64
N THR A 24 -7.09 4.24 11.79
CA THR A 24 -7.29 3.53 13.06
C THR A 24 -6.08 3.66 14.00
N LYS A 25 -4.95 4.20 13.51
CA LYS A 25 -3.73 4.40 14.30
C LYS A 25 -3.79 5.68 15.13
N PRO A 26 -2.99 5.76 16.22
CA PRO A 26 -2.85 6.98 17.02
C PRO A 26 -2.44 8.18 16.16
N THR A 27 -3.02 9.36 16.42
CA THR A 27 -2.90 10.55 15.57
C THR A 27 -1.44 10.97 15.37
N GLU A 28 -0.64 10.87 16.42
CA GLU A 28 0.79 11.20 16.46
C GLU A 28 1.65 10.33 15.53
N SER A 29 1.25 9.08 15.27
CA SER A 29 2.01 8.14 14.42
C SER A 29 1.49 8.04 12.99
N ARG A 30 0.29 8.58 12.69
CA ARG A 30 -0.33 8.50 11.35
C ARG A 30 0.57 9.06 10.24
N SER A 31 1.35 10.10 10.53
CA SER A 31 2.28 10.72 9.58
C SER A 31 3.37 9.74 9.13
N ASN A 32 3.94 8.96 10.05
CA ASN A 32 4.95 7.94 9.76
C ASN A 32 4.38 6.85 8.85
N PHE A 33 3.19 6.34 9.16
CA PHE A 33 2.55 5.35 8.30
C PHE A 33 2.23 5.88 6.89
N LYS A 34 1.77 7.13 6.77
CA LYS A 34 1.53 7.75 5.45
C LYS A 34 2.82 7.88 4.65
N ARG A 35 3.91 8.32 5.31
CA ARG A 35 5.24 8.45 4.69
C ARG A 35 5.74 7.10 4.19
N TYR A 36 5.69 6.09 5.05
CA TYR A 36 6.07 4.72 4.70
C TYR A 36 5.26 4.17 3.54
N ALA A 37 3.92 4.24 3.60
CA ALA A 37 3.05 3.76 2.53
C ALA A 37 3.34 4.46 1.20
N ARG A 38 3.54 5.78 1.20
CA ARG A 38 3.94 6.51 -0.02
C ARG A 38 5.29 6.05 -0.54
N ALA A 39 6.29 5.95 0.34
CA ALA A 39 7.64 5.54 -0.05
C ALA A 39 7.65 4.14 -0.66
N GLU A 40 6.94 3.18 -0.08
CA GLU A 40 6.86 1.81 -0.61
C GLU A 40 6.25 1.76 -2.02
N PHE A 41 5.17 2.51 -2.29
CA PHE A 41 4.60 2.56 -3.63
C PHE A 41 5.49 3.32 -4.62
N GLN A 42 6.17 4.39 -4.17
CA GLN A 42 7.06 5.19 -5.00
C GLN A 42 8.27 4.39 -5.49
N LYS A 43 8.81 3.47 -4.67
CA LYS A 43 9.91 2.56 -5.04
C LYS A 43 9.64 1.74 -6.31
N HIS A 44 8.36 1.52 -6.63
CA HIS A 44 7.94 0.66 -7.74
C HIS A 44 7.22 1.43 -8.86
N ILE A 45 7.30 2.77 -8.88
CA ILE A 45 6.64 3.59 -9.89
C ILE A 45 7.16 3.34 -11.32
N SER A 46 8.42 2.89 -11.44
CA SER A 46 9.07 2.56 -12.71
C SER A 46 8.73 1.17 -13.22
N VAL A 47 8.05 0.32 -12.44
CA VAL A 47 7.63 -1.02 -12.87
C VAL A 47 6.66 -0.88 -14.05
N SER A 48 6.97 -1.59 -15.13
CA SER A 48 6.14 -1.58 -16.33
C SER A 48 4.73 -2.06 -16.00
N LYS A 49 3.72 -1.35 -16.53
CA LYS A 49 2.31 -1.74 -16.42
C LYS A 49 1.99 -3.10 -17.06
N LYS A 50 2.89 -3.63 -17.88
CA LYS A 50 2.81 -4.93 -18.55
C LYS A 50 3.55 -6.04 -17.78
N ASP A 51 4.32 -5.71 -16.74
CA ASP A 51 4.98 -6.70 -15.89
C ASP A 51 3.99 -7.24 -14.84
N PHE A 52 3.06 -8.06 -15.31
CA PHE A 52 1.96 -8.56 -14.49
C PHE A 52 2.46 -9.42 -13.32
N ASN A 53 3.48 -10.25 -13.54
CA ASN A 53 4.05 -11.13 -12.51
C ASN A 53 4.63 -10.33 -11.34
N THR A 54 5.42 -9.29 -11.63
CA THR A 54 5.96 -8.41 -10.59
C THR A 54 4.85 -7.65 -9.86
N ILE A 55 3.85 -7.13 -10.58
CA ILE A 55 2.73 -6.41 -9.97
C ILE A 55 1.94 -7.33 -9.03
N GLU A 56 1.63 -8.56 -9.44
CA GLU A 56 0.93 -9.53 -8.59
C GLU A 56 1.73 -9.91 -7.35
N TYR A 57 3.04 -10.12 -7.50
CA TYR A 57 3.92 -10.36 -6.37
C TYR A 57 3.90 -9.19 -5.37
N LEU A 58 4.02 -7.96 -5.86
CA LEU A 58 3.99 -6.76 -5.04
C LEU A 58 2.63 -6.55 -4.37
N LEU A 59 1.52 -6.84 -5.06
CA LEU A 59 0.18 -6.82 -4.47
C LEU A 59 0.07 -7.83 -3.32
N ARG A 60 0.47 -9.08 -3.53
CA ARG A 60 0.47 -10.11 -2.47
C ARG A 60 1.36 -9.73 -1.28
N LYS A 61 2.53 -9.14 -1.54
CA LYS A 61 3.42 -8.62 -0.50
C LYS A 61 2.76 -7.47 0.28
N GLY A 62 2.18 -6.50 -0.42
CA GLY A 62 1.55 -5.34 0.18
C GLY A 62 0.29 -5.67 0.98
N HIS A 63 -0.50 -6.66 0.56
CA HIS A 63 -1.62 -7.18 1.35
C HIS A 63 -1.17 -7.76 2.69
N ARG A 64 -0.13 -8.60 2.69
CA ARG A 64 0.45 -9.15 3.93
C ARG A 64 1.00 -8.06 4.85
N GLN A 65 1.67 -7.06 4.29
CA GLN A 65 2.15 -5.91 5.07
C GLN A 65 0.99 -5.11 5.68
N LEU A 66 -0.08 -4.88 4.91
CA LEU A 66 -1.27 -4.17 5.40
C LEU A 66 -1.92 -4.91 6.56
N GLU A 67 -2.09 -6.23 6.46
CA GLU A 67 -2.64 -7.06 7.54
C GLU A 67 -1.80 -6.95 8.81
N MET A 68 -0.48 -7.09 8.67
CA MET A 68 0.46 -6.93 9.78
C MET A 68 0.33 -5.55 10.42
N TYR A 69 0.53 -4.47 9.65
CA TYR A 69 0.52 -3.11 10.18
C TYR A 69 -0.86 -2.65 10.64
N ALA A 70 -1.96 -3.24 10.18
CA ALA A 70 -3.30 -2.96 10.67
C ALA A 70 -3.52 -3.46 12.12
N SER A 71 -2.76 -4.46 12.57
CA SER A 71 -2.86 -5.02 13.92
C SER A 71 -2.83 -3.93 15.01
N PRO A 72 -3.75 -3.94 16.00
CA PRO A 72 -3.79 -2.95 17.08
C PRO A 72 -2.50 -2.84 17.89
N GLY A 73 -1.72 -3.92 17.98
CA GLY A 73 -0.44 -3.95 18.71
C GLY A 73 0.64 -3.09 18.06
N ILE A 74 0.55 -2.81 16.76
CA ILE A 74 1.51 -1.94 16.07
C ILE A 74 0.97 -0.51 16.06
N ARG A 75 1.49 0.29 16.99
CA ARG A 75 1.04 1.68 17.22
C ARG A 75 1.85 2.73 16.46
N ASN A 76 3.08 2.42 16.09
CA ASN A 76 3.97 3.34 15.35
C ASN A 76 4.98 2.54 14.51
N ILE A 77 5.54 3.21 13.49
CA ILE A 77 6.66 2.74 12.67
C ILE A 77 7.65 3.90 12.51
N ARG A 78 8.93 3.60 12.30
CA ARG A 78 9.98 4.60 12.04
C ARG A 78 10.22 4.75 10.55
#